data_AF-A0A8J4VHJ6-F1
#
_entry.id   AF-A0A8J4VHJ6-F1
#
_cell.length_a   1.000
_cell.length_b   1.000
_cell.length_c   1.000
_cell.angle_alpha   90.00
_cell.angle_beta   90.00
_cell.angle_gamma   90.00
#
_symmetry.space_group_name_H-M   'P 1'
#
loop_
_entity.id
_entity.type
_entity.pdbx_description
1 polymer ?
#
loop_
_entity_poly.entity_id
_entity_poly.type
_entity_poly.pdbx_seq_one_letter_code
_entity_poly.pdbx_strand_id
1 'polypeptide(L)'
;MSEATDSCRFIYKDLNQPIEARVVDLLSHMSLKEKVGQMTCTENPAASPSTIKDLSIGAILYSFPASCYPTEPASATDWADMVDSLQKAALESHLGFPIIQMCDSIHGHGNVFGATVFPHNIGLGATRQGFILSGWEGIDTVCEPYRADYRHCVLTSINAGVDMNMEPFQYEEYFETLISLIESGEIPMSRIDDAVKRILEVKFITGLFEHPFADRSLLDTVGCKVHRELAREAVRKSLILLKNGKDLEKPFLPLDKNARRILVIGRHADDLGYQCGGWTITKYGTSGRITIGTTILEGIKEAVEEHSEVIYEQNPSSATFEGLEFSFAIVVVGKPAYAESKGYNVELKNPFEGANVINMVAERVPTLVVLISGRPLVLEPELLEKIDALVAAWLPGSQGEGVADVVFGD
;
A
#
# COMPACT_ATOMS: atom_id res chain seq x y z
N MET A 1 -10.90 -42.23 -11.84
CA MET A 1 -10.83 -42.62 -13.27
C MET A 1 -11.45 -41.58 -14.21
N SER A 2 -11.74 -40.35 -13.77
CA SER A 2 -12.36 -39.28 -14.59
C SER A 2 -11.43 -38.13 -14.98
N GLU A 3 -10.26 -37.97 -14.35
CA GLU A 3 -9.32 -36.87 -14.66
C GLU A 3 -8.48 -37.12 -15.92
N ALA A 4 -8.13 -38.37 -16.21
CA ALA A 4 -7.28 -38.71 -17.36
C ALA A 4 -7.96 -38.46 -18.72
N THR A 5 -9.30 -38.46 -18.77
CA THR A 5 -10.08 -38.26 -20.01
C THR A 5 -10.28 -36.80 -20.39
N ASP A 6 -10.12 -35.86 -19.44
CA ASP A 6 -10.38 -34.43 -19.67
C ASP A 6 -9.17 -33.69 -20.27
N SER A 7 -7.95 -34.14 -19.93
CA SER A 7 -6.68 -33.61 -20.50
C SER A 7 -6.53 -33.85 -22.01
N CYS A 8 -7.21 -34.87 -22.56
CA CYS A 8 -7.23 -35.12 -24.01
C CYS A 8 -8.22 -34.24 -24.78
N ARG A 9 -9.07 -33.46 -24.10
CA ARG A 9 -10.16 -32.69 -24.73
C ARG A 9 -9.88 -31.18 -24.82
N PHE A 10 -9.10 -30.62 -23.90
CA PHE A 10 -8.82 -29.19 -23.83
C PHE A 10 -7.32 -28.92 -23.70
N ILE A 11 -6.73 -28.23 -24.69
CA ILE A 11 -5.31 -27.87 -24.73
C ILE A 11 -4.98 -26.95 -23.56
N TYR A 12 -5.89 -26.05 -23.17
CA TYR A 12 -5.64 -25.10 -22.08
C TYR A 12 -5.39 -25.75 -20.72
N LYS A 13 -5.79 -27.02 -20.52
CA LYS A 13 -5.52 -27.78 -19.29
C LYS A 13 -4.20 -28.56 -19.32
N ASP A 14 -3.54 -28.68 -20.48
CA ASP A 14 -2.27 -29.40 -20.63
C ASP A 14 -1.07 -28.50 -20.31
N LEU A 15 -0.38 -28.82 -19.22
CA LEU A 15 0.78 -28.08 -18.72
C LEU A 15 2.01 -28.16 -19.65
N ASN A 16 2.02 -29.11 -20.59
CA ASN A 16 3.11 -29.26 -21.54
C ASN A 16 2.94 -28.37 -22.78
N GLN A 17 1.80 -27.69 -22.93
CA GLN A 17 1.53 -26.82 -24.07
C GLN A 17 2.07 -25.41 -23.83
N PRO A 18 2.55 -24.72 -24.88
CA PRO A 18 2.90 -23.31 -24.79
C PRO A 18 1.72 -22.47 -24.27
N ILE A 19 2.00 -21.45 -23.46
CA ILE A 19 0.99 -20.55 -22.89
C ILE A 19 0.10 -19.97 -23.99
N GLU A 20 0.67 -19.56 -25.11
CA GLU A 20 -0.07 -18.98 -26.22
C GLU A 20 -1.10 -19.97 -26.81
N ALA A 21 -0.74 -21.26 -26.90
CA ALA A 21 -1.65 -22.29 -27.37
C ALA A 21 -2.79 -22.53 -26.38
N ARG A 22 -2.47 -22.51 -25.08
CA ARG A 22 -3.46 -22.65 -23.99
C ARG A 22 -4.44 -21.47 -23.97
N VAL A 23 -3.95 -20.24 -24.15
CA VAL A 23 -4.77 -19.03 -24.23
C VAL A 23 -5.72 -19.08 -25.43
N VAL A 24 -5.20 -19.40 -26.62
CA VAL A 24 -6.01 -19.47 -27.85
C VAL A 24 -7.08 -20.55 -27.74
N ASP A 25 -6.74 -21.71 -27.20
CA ASP A 25 -7.71 -22.79 -26.97
C ASP A 25 -8.80 -22.34 -26.01
N LEU A 26 -8.45 -21.86 -24.80
CA LEU A 26 -9.44 -21.40 -23.82
C LEU A 26 -10.36 -20.33 -24.40
N LEU A 27 -9.80 -19.29 -25.02
CA LEU A 27 -10.56 -18.18 -25.61
C LEU A 27 -11.57 -18.64 -26.67
N SER A 28 -11.26 -19.72 -27.39
CA SER A 28 -12.15 -20.29 -28.43
C SER A 28 -13.38 -21.00 -27.86
N HIS A 29 -13.33 -21.46 -26.60
CA HIS A 29 -14.45 -22.11 -25.92
C HIS A 29 -15.32 -21.15 -25.11
N MET A 30 -14.87 -19.90 -24.92
CA MET A 30 -15.57 -18.91 -24.10
C MET A 30 -16.79 -18.32 -24.81
N SER A 31 -17.91 -18.29 -24.11
CA SER A 31 -19.07 -17.48 -24.43
C SER A 31 -18.79 -15.98 -24.26
N LEU A 32 -19.64 -15.14 -24.85
CA LEU A 32 -19.57 -13.69 -24.66
C LEU A 32 -19.65 -13.29 -23.18
N LYS A 33 -20.53 -13.95 -22.41
CA LYS A 33 -20.69 -13.69 -20.97
C LYS A 33 -19.42 -14.01 -20.19
N GLU A 34 -18.79 -15.15 -20.47
CA GLU A 34 -17.52 -15.52 -19.82
C GLU A 34 -16.41 -14.52 -20.18
N LYS A 35 -16.36 -14.03 -21.42
CA LYS A 35 -15.40 -13.00 -21.85
C LYS A 35 -15.59 -11.68 -21.11
N VAL A 36 -16.83 -11.19 -21.02
CA VAL A 36 -17.18 -9.98 -20.25
C VAL A 36 -16.91 -10.18 -18.75
N GLY A 37 -17.17 -11.38 -18.23
CA GLY A 37 -16.81 -11.78 -16.87
C GLY A 37 -15.33 -11.59 -16.57
N GLN A 38 -14.46 -12.06 -17.46
CA GLN A 38 -13.01 -11.90 -17.32
C GLN A 38 -12.55 -10.44 -17.34
N MET A 39 -13.27 -9.54 -18.01
CA MET A 39 -12.99 -8.11 -18.04
C MET A 39 -13.54 -7.35 -16.81
N THR A 40 -14.27 -8.03 -15.92
CA THR A 40 -14.85 -7.43 -14.72
C THR A 40 -13.97 -7.68 -13.50
N CYS A 41 -13.56 -6.59 -12.83
CA CYS A 41 -13.00 -6.60 -11.50
C CYS A 41 -13.99 -5.92 -10.54
N THR A 42 -14.39 -6.62 -9.48
CA THR A 42 -15.33 -6.14 -8.46
C THR A 42 -14.74 -6.25 -7.06
N GLU A 43 -15.39 -5.66 -6.06
CA GLU A 43 -14.89 -5.64 -4.69
C GLU A 43 -15.52 -6.76 -3.83
N ASN A 44 -14.76 -7.26 -2.85
CA ASN A 44 -15.36 -7.99 -1.73
C ASN A 44 -16.02 -7.00 -0.74
N PRO A 45 -17.27 -7.20 -0.26
CA PRO A 45 -18.15 -8.36 -0.43
C PRO A 45 -19.23 -8.19 -1.51
N ALA A 46 -19.08 -7.23 -2.42
CA ALA A 46 -20.11 -6.93 -3.42
C ALA A 46 -20.43 -8.14 -4.32
N ALA A 47 -19.47 -9.04 -4.54
CA ALA A 47 -19.67 -10.28 -5.28
C ALA A 47 -19.80 -11.50 -4.35
N SER A 48 -21.00 -12.10 -4.34
CA SER A 48 -21.23 -13.39 -3.69
C SER A 48 -20.48 -14.53 -4.40
N PRO A 49 -20.16 -15.65 -3.73
CA PRO A 49 -19.58 -16.83 -4.38
C PRO A 49 -20.38 -17.31 -5.61
N SER A 50 -21.71 -17.24 -5.56
CA SER A 50 -22.58 -17.51 -6.71
C SER A 50 -22.37 -16.53 -7.85
N THR A 51 -22.28 -15.24 -7.57
CA THR A 51 -22.01 -14.21 -8.58
C THR A 51 -20.67 -14.45 -9.27
N ILE A 52 -19.62 -14.74 -8.50
CA ILE A 52 -18.27 -15.01 -9.02
C ILE A 52 -18.31 -16.17 -10.03
N LYS A 53 -19.00 -17.26 -9.65
CA LYS A 53 -19.18 -18.44 -10.49
C LYS A 53 -20.02 -18.15 -11.74
N ASP A 54 -21.22 -17.60 -11.55
CA ASP A 54 -22.25 -17.48 -12.59
C ASP A 54 -21.88 -16.42 -13.64
N LEU A 55 -21.20 -15.35 -13.23
CA LEU A 55 -20.70 -14.31 -14.14
C LEU A 55 -19.26 -14.56 -14.61
N SER A 56 -18.58 -15.61 -14.09
CA SER A 56 -17.18 -15.91 -14.42
C SER A 56 -16.27 -14.70 -14.24
N ILE A 57 -16.38 -14.05 -13.08
CA ILE A 57 -15.65 -12.82 -12.74
C ILE A 57 -14.14 -13.02 -12.93
N GLY A 58 -13.45 -11.99 -13.44
CA GLY A 58 -12.03 -12.06 -13.80
C GLY A 58 -11.10 -11.81 -12.62
N ALA A 59 -11.47 -10.88 -11.75
CA ALA A 59 -10.68 -10.46 -10.60
C ALA A 59 -11.56 -9.95 -9.45
N ILE A 60 -11.03 -10.07 -8.23
CA ILE A 60 -11.61 -9.49 -7.01
C ILE A 60 -10.57 -8.58 -6.37
N LEU A 61 -10.98 -7.36 -6.03
CA LEU A 61 -10.17 -6.41 -5.29
C LEU A 61 -10.50 -6.45 -3.79
N TYR A 62 -9.45 -6.40 -2.98
CA TYR A 62 -9.52 -6.11 -1.56
C TYR A 62 -8.98 -4.70 -1.30
N SER A 63 -9.89 -3.75 -1.15
CA SER A 63 -9.56 -2.36 -0.81
C SER A 63 -9.68 -2.12 0.70
N PHE A 64 -9.76 -0.85 1.08
CA PHE A 64 -9.55 -0.36 2.43
C PHE A 64 -10.77 -0.15 3.34
N PRO A 65 -12.05 -0.34 2.94
CA PRO A 65 -13.10 -0.37 3.95
C PRO A 65 -13.01 -1.68 4.76
N ALA A 66 -13.24 -1.58 6.07
CA ALA A 66 -13.32 -2.68 7.02
C ALA A 66 -14.16 -3.87 6.52
N SER A 67 -15.17 -3.60 5.67
CA SER A 67 -16.05 -4.59 5.05
C SER A 67 -15.35 -5.55 4.09
N CYS A 68 -14.15 -5.22 3.60
CA CYS A 68 -13.37 -6.09 2.73
C CYS A 68 -12.54 -7.13 3.51
N TYR A 69 -12.38 -6.94 4.82
CA TYR A 69 -11.58 -7.81 5.66
C TYR A 69 -12.35 -9.06 6.09
N PRO A 70 -11.71 -10.24 6.15
CA PRO A 70 -12.34 -11.43 6.70
C PRO A 70 -12.80 -11.24 8.15
N THR A 71 -11.95 -10.57 8.95
CA THR A 71 -12.12 -10.27 10.37
C THR A 71 -11.32 -9.00 10.72
N GLU A 72 -11.56 -8.40 11.89
CA GLU A 72 -10.77 -7.28 12.40
C GLU A 72 -10.21 -7.58 13.81
N PRO A 73 -8.87 -7.73 13.98
CA PRO A 73 -7.83 -7.81 12.95
C PRO A 73 -7.78 -9.18 12.25
N ALA A 74 -7.54 -9.20 10.94
CA ALA A 74 -7.36 -10.43 10.17
C ALA A 74 -5.90 -10.91 10.18
N SER A 75 -5.70 -12.19 10.49
CA SER A 75 -4.40 -12.88 10.36
C SER A 75 -4.11 -13.28 8.90
N ALA A 76 -2.86 -13.62 8.59
CA ALA A 76 -2.50 -14.14 7.27
C ALA A 76 -3.31 -15.39 6.88
N THR A 77 -3.65 -16.25 7.86
CA THR A 77 -4.50 -17.42 7.66
C THR A 77 -5.93 -17.02 7.29
N ASP A 78 -6.52 -16.04 7.98
CA ASP A 78 -7.88 -15.57 7.69
C ASP A 78 -7.99 -15.04 6.25
N TRP A 79 -6.96 -14.30 5.80
CA TRP A 79 -6.86 -13.82 4.42
C TRP A 79 -6.77 -14.96 3.41
N ALA A 80 -5.88 -15.93 3.66
CA ALA A 80 -5.71 -17.08 2.78
C ALA A 80 -6.98 -17.96 2.72
N ASP A 81 -7.69 -18.11 3.83
CA ASP A 81 -8.97 -18.85 3.88
C ASP A 81 -10.07 -18.16 3.08
N MET A 82 -10.18 -16.83 3.19
CA MET A 82 -11.12 -16.04 2.39
C MET A 82 -10.80 -16.16 0.89
N VAL A 83 -9.54 -15.95 0.50
CA VAL A 83 -9.08 -16.07 -0.89
C VAL A 83 -9.39 -17.45 -1.45
N ASP A 84 -9.04 -18.52 -0.73
CA ASP A 84 -9.29 -19.89 -1.17
C ASP A 84 -10.78 -20.20 -1.30
N SER A 85 -11.62 -19.63 -0.43
CA SER A 85 -13.08 -19.77 -0.50
C SER A 85 -13.65 -19.17 -1.78
N LEU A 86 -13.25 -17.94 -2.12
CA LEU A 86 -13.68 -17.30 -3.38
C LEU A 86 -13.12 -18.01 -4.60
N GLN A 87 -11.87 -18.48 -4.52
CA GLN A 87 -11.26 -19.22 -5.62
C GLN A 87 -11.96 -20.55 -5.87
N LYS A 88 -12.38 -21.29 -4.83
CA LYS A 88 -13.18 -22.52 -4.98
C LYS A 88 -14.46 -22.24 -5.76
N ALA A 89 -15.16 -21.16 -5.42
CA ALA A 89 -16.38 -20.76 -6.12
C ALA A 89 -16.12 -20.40 -7.59
N ALA A 90 -15.02 -19.68 -7.88
CA ALA A 90 -14.65 -19.34 -9.25
C ALA A 90 -14.35 -20.59 -10.11
N LEU A 91 -13.67 -21.58 -9.54
CA LEU A 91 -13.31 -22.84 -10.22
C LEU A 91 -14.52 -23.75 -10.50
N GLU A 92 -15.67 -23.52 -9.85
CA GLU A 92 -16.94 -24.20 -10.19
C GLU A 92 -17.61 -23.63 -11.44
N SER A 93 -17.08 -22.56 -12.04
CA SER A 93 -17.55 -22.03 -13.33
C SER A 93 -17.36 -23.05 -14.46
N HIS A 94 -18.10 -22.87 -15.56
CA HIS A 94 -18.16 -23.85 -16.66
C HIS A 94 -16.79 -24.27 -17.22
N LEU A 95 -15.86 -23.32 -17.38
CA LEU A 95 -14.49 -23.58 -17.83
C LEU A 95 -13.44 -23.51 -16.70
N GLY A 96 -13.88 -23.38 -15.44
CA GLY A 96 -13.00 -23.36 -14.27
C GLY A 96 -12.03 -22.18 -14.24
N PHE A 97 -12.52 -20.96 -14.42
CA PHE A 97 -11.68 -19.76 -14.42
C PHE A 97 -11.19 -19.42 -13.00
N PRO A 98 -9.87 -19.42 -12.74
CA PRO A 98 -9.37 -18.86 -11.49
C PRO A 98 -9.48 -17.34 -11.51
N ILE A 99 -9.74 -16.71 -10.35
CA ILE A 99 -9.76 -15.25 -10.20
C ILE A 99 -8.39 -14.70 -9.83
N ILE A 100 -8.05 -13.53 -10.38
CA ILE A 100 -6.92 -12.75 -9.89
C ILE A 100 -7.36 -12.05 -8.61
N GLN A 101 -6.63 -12.27 -7.52
CA GLN A 101 -6.81 -11.51 -6.29
C GLN A 101 -5.96 -10.24 -6.33
N MET A 102 -6.59 -9.09 -6.19
CA MET A 102 -5.94 -7.78 -6.23
C MET A 102 -5.94 -7.12 -4.85
N CYS A 103 -4.86 -6.43 -4.52
CA CYS A 103 -4.77 -5.58 -3.34
C CYS A 103 -3.72 -4.48 -3.55
N ASP A 104 -3.86 -3.37 -2.81
CA ASP A 104 -2.91 -2.27 -2.82
C ASP A 104 -1.68 -2.57 -1.93
N SER A 105 -0.79 -3.44 -2.40
CA SER A 105 0.50 -3.74 -1.76
C SER A 105 1.62 -2.79 -2.23
N ILE A 106 1.39 -1.49 -2.08
CA ILE A 106 2.21 -0.43 -2.71
C ILE A 106 3.51 -0.09 -1.98
N HIS A 107 3.68 -0.61 -0.77
CA HIS A 107 4.83 -0.41 0.11
C HIS A 107 4.92 -1.56 1.12
N GLY A 108 4.92 -2.79 0.62
CA GLY A 108 4.57 -3.98 1.41
C GLY A 108 3.07 -4.23 1.43
N HIS A 109 2.62 -5.34 2.03
CA HIS A 109 1.20 -5.69 2.08
C HIS A 109 0.47 -4.89 3.18
N GLY A 110 0.36 -3.58 2.98
CA GLY A 110 -0.12 -2.60 3.98
C GLY A 110 -1.55 -2.83 4.50
N ASN A 111 -2.32 -3.72 3.87
CA ASN A 111 -3.69 -4.10 4.23
C ASN A 111 -3.73 -5.25 5.26
N VAL A 112 -2.63 -5.97 5.47
CA VAL A 112 -2.58 -7.13 6.36
C VAL A 112 -1.98 -6.74 7.70
N PHE A 113 -2.72 -7.02 8.79
CA PHE A 113 -2.23 -6.76 10.14
C PHE A 113 -0.96 -7.56 10.41
N GLY A 114 0.08 -6.89 10.90
CA GLY A 114 1.38 -7.50 11.18
C GLY A 114 2.32 -7.63 9.98
N ALA A 115 1.88 -7.33 8.75
CA ALA A 115 2.76 -7.34 7.58
C ALA A 115 3.84 -6.24 7.66
N THR A 116 4.98 -6.51 7.03
CA THR A 116 6.07 -5.53 6.90
C THR A 116 5.67 -4.44 5.89
N VAL A 117 5.78 -3.18 6.32
CA VAL A 117 5.56 -2.00 5.48
C VAL A 117 6.92 -1.35 5.15
N PHE A 118 7.20 -1.20 3.86
CA PHE A 118 8.40 -0.62 3.25
C PHE A 118 8.20 0.87 2.90
N PRO A 119 9.22 1.59 2.40
CA PRO A 119 9.04 2.91 1.80
C PRO A 119 8.26 2.88 0.47
N HIS A 120 7.54 3.96 0.13
CA HIS A 120 6.70 4.08 -1.08
C HIS A 120 7.48 4.13 -2.41
N ASN A 121 6.84 3.64 -3.48
CA ASN A 121 7.45 3.39 -4.79
C ASN A 121 7.25 4.52 -5.83
N ILE A 122 8.33 5.03 -6.41
CA ILE A 122 8.35 5.74 -7.71
C ILE A 122 9.32 5.00 -8.65
N GLY A 123 8.82 4.17 -9.58
CA GLY A 123 9.76 3.57 -10.56
C GLY A 123 9.40 2.35 -11.42
N LEU A 124 8.14 1.89 -11.58
CA LEU A 124 7.89 0.58 -12.24
C LEU A 124 7.11 0.59 -13.58
N GLY A 125 6.88 1.74 -14.22
CA GLY A 125 5.90 1.86 -15.33
C GLY A 125 6.25 1.36 -16.75
N ALA A 126 7.32 0.59 -17.01
CA ALA A 126 7.87 0.48 -18.39
C ALA A 126 7.86 -0.90 -19.09
N THR A 127 7.33 -1.98 -18.52
CA THR A 127 7.63 -3.35 -19.03
C THR A 127 6.69 -3.91 -20.11
N ARG A 128 5.55 -3.28 -20.42
CA ARG A 128 4.61 -3.64 -21.53
C ARG A 128 4.18 -5.13 -21.62
N GLN A 129 4.34 -5.91 -20.55
CA GLN A 129 3.83 -7.27 -20.40
C GLN A 129 2.74 -7.24 -19.33
N GLY A 130 1.46 -7.24 -19.75
CA GLY A 130 0.32 -7.11 -18.86
C GLY A 130 -0.95 -6.64 -19.58
N PHE A 131 -1.98 -6.38 -18.80
CA PHE A 131 -3.25 -5.81 -19.25
C PHE A 131 -3.50 -4.44 -18.59
N ILE A 132 -4.33 -3.62 -19.22
CA ILE A 132 -4.70 -2.29 -18.75
C ILE A 132 -5.93 -2.42 -17.83
N LEU A 133 -5.73 -2.14 -16.54
CA LEU A 133 -6.78 -2.05 -15.53
C LEU A 133 -7.19 -0.58 -15.34
N SER A 134 -8.49 -0.29 -15.29
CA SER A 134 -8.95 1.06 -14.90
C SER A 134 -8.69 1.34 -13.42
N GLY A 135 -8.62 2.61 -13.04
CA GLY A 135 -8.72 2.98 -11.63
C GLY A 135 -10.11 2.69 -11.07
N TRP A 136 -10.25 2.74 -9.75
CA TRP A 136 -11.52 2.63 -9.04
C TRP A 136 -12.56 3.62 -9.60
N GLU A 137 -13.69 3.12 -10.12
CA GLU A 137 -14.73 3.94 -10.81
C GLU A 137 -14.13 4.84 -11.90
N GLY A 138 -12.99 4.46 -12.47
CA GLY A 138 -12.21 5.33 -13.34
C GLY A 138 -12.92 5.65 -14.65
N ILE A 139 -13.63 4.66 -15.22
CA ILE A 139 -14.36 4.84 -16.48
C ILE A 139 -15.56 5.79 -16.31
N ASP A 140 -16.13 5.83 -15.11
CA ASP A 140 -17.31 6.63 -14.74
C ASP A 140 -17.02 8.13 -14.80
N THR A 141 -15.76 8.50 -14.61
CA THR A 141 -15.25 9.87 -14.63
C THR A 141 -14.93 10.39 -16.04
N VAL A 142 -15.07 9.54 -17.07
CA VAL A 142 -14.94 9.98 -18.47
C VAL A 142 -16.00 11.04 -18.82
N CYS A 143 -17.16 10.95 -18.17
CA CYS A 143 -18.28 11.85 -18.37
C CYS A 143 -18.34 12.87 -17.20
N GLU A 144 -18.61 14.14 -17.52
CA GLU A 144 -18.87 15.20 -16.54
C GLU A 144 -20.25 15.81 -16.82
N PRO A 145 -21.19 15.82 -15.86
CA PRO A 145 -21.08 15.28 -14.49
C PRO A 145 -20.82 13.77 -14.43
N TYR A 146 -20.30 13.30 -13.30
CA TYR A 146 -20.05 11.88 -13.02
C TYR A 146 -21.20 10.98 -13.52
N ARG A 147 -20.88 9.96 -14.32
CA ARG A 147 -21.83 9.01 -14.93
C ARG A 147 -22.99 9.63 -15.71
N ALA A 148 -22.86 10.86 -16.22
CA ALA A 148 -23.93 11.52 -17.00
C ALA A 148 -24.39 10.70 -18.22
N ASP A 149 -23.47 9.93 -18.83
CA ASP A 149 -23.78 8.93 -19.85
C ASP A 149 -22.90 7.70 -19.64
N TYR A 150 -23.34 6.78 -18.78
CA TYR A 150 -22.54 5.60 -18.42
C TYR A 150 -22.26 4.69 -19.63
N ARG A 151 -23.20 4.57 -20.57
CA ARG A 151 -22.97 3.81 -21.81
C ARG A 151 -21.82 4.40 -22.62
N HIS A 152 -21.78 5.73 -22.77
CA HIS A 152 -20.67 6.42 -23.45
C HIS A 152 -19.35 6.25 -22.71
N CYS A 153 -19.37 6.34 -21.38
CA CYS A 153 -18.21 6.11 -20.52
C CYS A 153 -17.61 4.69 -20.72
N VAL A 154 -18.45 3.63 -20.75
CA VAL A 154 -18.03 2.25 -21.03
C VAL A 154 -17.50 2.11 -22.47
N LEU A 155 -18.25 2.60 -23.46
CA LEU A 155 -17.87 2.54 -24.87
C LEU A 155 -16.49 3.17 -25.13
N THR A 156 -16.31 4.39 -24.63
CA THR A 156 -15.09 5.17 -24.80
C THR A 156 -13.90 4.47 -24.16
N SER A 157 -14.06 3.98 -22.93
CA SER A 157 -12.97 3.36 -22.16
C SER A 157 -12.51 2.03 -22.77
N ILE A 158 -13.44 1.16 -23.16
CA ILE A 158 -13.09 -0.13 -23.75
C ILE A 158 -12.45 0.04 -25.14
N ASN A 159 -12.96 0.96 -25.97
CA ASN A 159 -12.34 1.26 -27.26
C ASN A 159 -10.99 1.99 -27.13
N ALA A 160 -10.74 2.70 -26.02
CA ALA A 160 -9.46 3.32 -25.74
C ALA A 160 -8.36 2.34 -25.34
N GLY A 161 -8.70 1.08 -25.02
CA GLY A 161 -7.72 0.04 -24.70
C GLY A 161 -7.82 -0.54 -23.29
N VAL A 162 -8.79 -0.13 -22.46
CA VAL A 162 -8.99 -0.77 -21.14
C VAL A 162 -9.32 -2.25 -21.35
N ASP A 163 -8.58 -3.12 -20.65
CA ASP A 163 -8.73 -4.58 -20.76
C ASP A 163 -9.61 -5.12 -19.62
N MET A 164 -9.46 -4.58 -18.43
CA MET A 164 -10.24 -4.94 -17.24
C MET A 164 -10.75 -3.67 -16.56
N ASN A 165 -12.03 -3.66 -16.18
CA ASN A 165 -12.65 -2.55 -15.48
C ASN A 165 -12.78 -2.84 -13.98
N MET A 166 -12.27 -1.93 -13.14
CA MET A 166 -12.48 -1.91 -11.70
C MET A 166 -13.80 -1.20 -11.37
N GLU A 167 -14.89 -1.97 -11.42
CA GLU A 167 -16.24 -1.54 -11.02
C GLU A 167 -16.59 -2.23 -9.69
N PRO A 168 -16.41 -1.53 -8.55
CA PRO A 168 -16.47 -2.15 -7.23
C PRO A 168 -17.88 -2.60 -6.83
N PHE A 169 -18.93 -1.90 -7.29
CA PHE A 169 -20.28 -2.07 -6.75
C PHE A 169 -21.34 -2.29 -7.83
N GLN A 170 -21.28 -1.56 -8.94
CA GLN A 170 -22.31 -1.58 -9.99
C GLN A 170 -21.92 -2.51 -11.14
N TYR A 171 -21.28 -3.63 -10.83
CA TYR A 171 -20.71 -4.53 -11.82
C TYR A 171 -21.77 -5.19 -12.71
N GLU A 172 -23.00 -5.39 -12.22
CA GLU A 172 -24.11 -5.90 -13.03
C GLU A 172 -24.49 -4.91 -14.14
N GLU A 173 -24.59 -3.61 -13.82
CA GLU A 173 -24.87 -2.55 -14.81
C GLU A 173 -23.74 -2.45 -15.84
N TYR A 174 -22.48 -2.52 -15.39
CA TYR A 174 -21.33 -2.59 -16.28
C TYR A 174 -21.42 -3.80 -17.23
N PHE A 175 -21.72 -4.98 -16.68
CA PHE A 175 -21.80 -6.24 -17.41
C PHE A 175 -22.88 -6.19 -18.50
N GLU A 176 -24.09 -5.73 -18.16
CA GLU A 176 -25.21 -5.58 -19.09
C GLU A 176 -24.91 -4.51 -20.16
N THR A 177 -24.32 -3.38 -19.75
CA THR A 177 -23.96 -2.29 -20.66
C THR A 177 -22.93 -2.74 -21.69
N LEU A 178 -21.88 -3.45 -21.25
CA LEU A 178 -20.83 -3.95 -22.14
C LEU A 178 -21.38 -5.00 -23.12
N ILE A 179 -22.21 -5.94 -22.65
CA ILE A 179 -22.88 -6.90 -23.55
C ILE A 179 -23.70 -6.16 -24.61
N SER A 180 -24.51 -5.18 -24.20
CA SER A 180 -25.35 -4.41 -25.11
C SER A 180 -24.53 -3.66 -26.17
N LEU A 181 -23.36 -3.12 -25.80
CA LEU A 181 -22.44 -2.43 -26.73
C LEU A 181 -21.78 -3.39 -27.74
N ILE A 182 -21.54 -4.64 -27.34
CA ILE A 182 -20.97 -5.67 -28.22
C ILE A 182 -22.03 -6.21 -29.17
N GLU A 183 -23.24 -6.49 -28.67
CA GLU A 183 -24.36 -6.99 -29.47
C GLU A 183 -24.85 -5.95 -30.49
N SER A 184 -24.78 -4.65 -30.17
CA SER A 184 -25.08 -3.58 -31.12
C SER A 184 -23.97 -3.35 -32.16
N GLY A 185 -22.79 -3.96 -31.98
CA GLY A 185 -21.63 -3.80 -32.85
C GLY A 185 -20.84 -2.51 -32.64
N GLU A 186 -21.14 -1.74 -31.59
CA GLU A 186 -20.39 -0.51 -31.24
C GLU A 186 -19.01 -0.83 -30.64
N ILE A 187 -18.86 -1.99 -29.99
CA ILE A 187 -17.57 -2.56 -29.62
C ILE A 187 -17.37 -3.85 -30.42
N PRO A 188 -16.32 -3.93 -31.26
CA PRO A 188 -16.07 -5.13 -32.04
C PRO A 188 -15.60 -6.29 -31.14
N MET A 189 -16.05 -7.51 -31.45
CA MET A 189 -15.65 -8.72 -30.71
C MET A 189 -14.12 -8.91 -30.65
N SER A 190 -13.39 -8.43 -31.66
CA SER A 190 -11.92 -8.45 -31.67
C SER A 190 -11.28 -7.61 -30.55
N ARG A 191 -11.92 -6.53 -30.10
CA ARG A 191 -11.45 -5.73 -28.95
C ARG A 191 -11.59 -6.51 -27.66
N ILE A 192 -12.72 -7.21 -27.51
CA ILE A 192 -13.00 -8.07 -26.36
C ILE A 192 -12.05 -9.27 -26.33
N ASP A 193 -11.81 -9.89 -27.49
CA ASP A 193 -10.86 -10.99 -27.61
C ASP A 193 -9.42 -10.57 -27.28
N ASP A 194 -8.98 -9.36 -27.70
CA ASP A 194 -7.67 -8.81 -27.32
C ASP A 194 -7.56 -8.57 -25.81
N ALA A 195 -8.56 -7.95 -25.18
CA ALA A 195 -8.58 -7.72 -23.73
C ALA A 195 -8.53 -9.03 -22.94
N VAL A 196 -9.40 -9.98 -23.25
CA VAL A 196 -9.46 -11.28 -22.56
C VAL A 196 -8.20 -12.09 -22.80
N LYS A 197 -7.64 -12.07 -24.01
CA LYS A 197 -6.36 -12.72 -24.31
C LYS A 197 -5.26 -12.23 -23.37
N ARG A 198 -5.11 -10.92 -23.17
CA ARG A 198 -4.09 -10.34 -22.26
C ARG A 198 -4.30 -10.75 -20.81
N ILE A 199 -5.55 -10.78 -20.36
CA ILE A 199 -5.92 -11.22 -19.01
C ILE A 199 -5.56 -12.70 -18.81
N LEU A 200 -5.95 -13.56 -19.76
CA LEU A 200 -5.62 -14.98 -19.71
C LEU A 200 -4.11 -15.24 -19.78
N GLU A 201 -3.38 -14.52 -20.65
CA GLU A 201 -1.92 -14.58 -20.71
C GLU A 201 -1.28 -14.33 -19.35
N VAL A 202 -1.71 -13.27 -18.64
CA VAL A 202 -1.22 -13.01 -17.28
C VAL A 202 -1.55 -14.16 -16.33
N LYS A 203 -2.78 -14.69 -16.36
CA LYS A 203 -3.18 -15.82 -15.50
C LYS A 203 -2.35 -17.09 -15.74
N PHE A 204 -2.03 -17.40 -17.00
CA PHE A 204 -1.18 -18.55 -17.33
C PHE A 204 0.30 -18.29 -17.00
N ILE A 205 0.84 -17.11 -17.29
CA ILE A 205 2.24 -16.75 -17.00
C ILE A 205 2.52 -16.80 -15.50
N THR A 206 1.57 -16.39 -14.67
CA THR A 206 1.72 -16.44 -13.20
C THR A 206 1.48 -17.82 -12.61
N GLY A 207 1.12 -18.82 -13.43
CA GLY A 207 0.81 -20.17 -12.98
C GLY A 207 -0.51 -20.28 -12.20
N LEU A 208 -1.42 -19.32 -12.36
CA LEU A 208 -2.66 -19.25 -11.58
C LEU A 208 -3.63 -20.41 -11.88
N PHE A 209 -3.57 -20.97 -13.09
CA PHE A 209 -4.33 -22.17 -13.45
C PHE A 209 -3.78 -23.45 -12.77
N GLU A 210 -2.49 -23.47 -12.45
CA GLU A 210 -1.81 -24.60 -11.81
C GLU A 210 -1.86 -24.50 -10.29
N HIS A 211 -1.71 -23.29 -9.77
CA HIS A 211 -1.63 -22.99 -8.35
C HIS A 211 -2.68 -21.93 -7.98
N PRO A 212 -3.98 -22.26 -8.07
CA PRO A 212 -5.03 -21.28 -7.86
C PRO A 212 -5.20 -20.88 -6.38
N PHE A 213 -4.71 -21.67 -5.44
CA PHE A 213 -4.90 -21.48 -4.00
C PHE A 213 -3.67 -20.88 -3.32
N ALA A 214 -3.89 -20.28 -2.16
CA ALA A 214 -2.83 -19.72 -1.34
C ALA A 214 -1.81 -20.79 -0.89
N ASP A 215 -0.52 -20.50 -1.06
CA ASP A 215 0.55 -21.32 -0.51
C ASP A 215 0.68 -21.08 1.00
N ARG A 216 0.19 -22.04 1.78
CA ARG A 216 0.16 -21.96 3.25
C ARG A 216 1.56 -22.00 3.88
N SER A 217 2.58 -22.46 3.15
CA SER A 217 3.95 -22.47 3.64
C SER A 217 4.56 -21.06 3.75
N LEU A 218 3.96 -20.08 3.07
CA LEU A 218 4.43 -18.69 3.09
C LEU A 218 3.82 -17.85 4.22
N LEU A 219 2.85 -18.36 4.97
CA LEU A 219 2.15 -17.57 5.99
C LEU A 219 3.10 -17.04 7.08
N ASP A 220 4.07 -17.85 7.49
CA ASP A 220 5.08 -17.45 8.50
C ASP A 220 6.06 -16.38 7.99
N THR A 221 6.04 -16.06 6.70
CA THR A 221 6.84 -14.96 6.13
C THR A 221 6.21 -13.58 6.37
N VAL A 222 4.92 -13.53 6.70
CA VAL A 222 4.19 -12.29 6.96
C VAL A 222 4.71 -11.65 8.25
N GLY A 223 5.38 -10.51 8.12
CA GLY A 223 5.96 -9.81 9.26
C GLY A 223 7.16 -10.51 9.90
N CYS A 224 7.83 -11.42 9.17
CA CYS A 224 8.98 -12.15 9.69
C CYS A 224 10.17 -11.23 9.97
N LYS A 225 11.06 -11.67 10.86
CA LYS A 225 12.22 -10.90 11.31
C LYS A 225 13.12 -10.44 10.15
N VAL A 226 13.39 -11.31 9.18
CA VAL A 226 14.25 -10.99 8.02
C VAL A 226 13.67 -9.83 7.20
N HIS A 227 12.36 -9.80 6.98
CA HIS A 227 11.71 -8.70 6.27
C HIS A 227 11.73 -7.41 7.08
N ARG A 228 11.56 -7.50 8.40
CA ARG A 228 11.67 -6.34 9.30
C ARG A 228 13.08 -5.75 9.32
N GLU A 229 14.12 -6.59 9.34
CA GLU A 229 15.51 -6.14 9.23
C GLU A 229 15.78 -5.44 7.88
N LEU A 230 15.24 -5.97 6.78
CA LEU A 230 15.32 -5.32 5.48
C LEU A 230 14.57 -3.98 5.45
N ALA A 231 13.40 -3.89 6.08
CA ALA A 231 12.67 -2.63 6.20
C ALA A 231 13.43 -1.61 7.05
N ARG A 232 14.04 -2.02 8.17
CA ARG A 232 14.94 -1.17 8.98
C ARG A 232 16.12 -0.64 8.16
N GLU A 233 16.73 -1.48 7.32
CA GLU A 233 17.76 -1.06 6.37
C GLU A 233 17.24 -0.02 5.36
N ALA A 234 16.05 -0.24 4.80
CA ALA A 234 15.43 0.71 3.89
C ALA A 234 15.12 2.05 4.56
N VAL A 235 14.66 2.04 5.82
CA VAL A 235 14.46 3.24 6.63
C VAL A 235 15.77 4.03 6.73
N ARG A 236 16.84 3.39 7.21
CA ARG A 236 18.17 4.03 7.33
C ARG A 236 18.61 4.70 6.04
N LYS A 237 18.51 3.98 4.92
CA LYS A 237 18.96 4.46 3.60
C LYS A 237 18.06 5.53 2.99
N SER A 238 16.83 5.67 3.49
CA SER A 238 15.88 6.68 3.01
C SER A 238 16.09 8.06 3.64
N LEU A 239 16.73 8.12 4.81
CA LEU A 239 16.86 9.37 5.56
C LEU A 239 17.75 10.36 4.81
N ILE A 240 17.32 11.63 4.78
CA ILE A 240 18.12 12.72 4.23
C ILE A 240 18.51 13.67 5.36
N LEU A 241 19.82 13.77 5.60
CA LEU A 241 20.40 14.75 6.50
C LEU A 241 20.45 16.12 5.81
N LEU A 242 19.62 17.05 6.26
CA LEU A 242 19.49 18.38 5.67
C LEU A 242 20.33 19.43 6.41
N LYS A 243 20.58 19.22 7.70
CA LYS A 243 21.46 20.07 8.52
C LYS A 243 22.16 19.22 9.58
N ASN A 244 23.46 19.48 9.82
CA ASN A 244 24.23 18.80 10.85
C ASN A 244 25.24 19.73 11.54
N GLY A 245 24.78 20.48 12.53
CA GLY A 245 25.55 21.50 13.23
C GLY A 245 25.20 22.92 12.77
N LYS A 246 25.34 23.88 13.69
CA LYS A 246 25.33 25.32 13.37
C LYS A 246 26.68 25.79 12.82
N ASP A 247 27.74 25.07 13.17
CA ASP A 247 29.10 25.24 12.69
C ASP A 247 29.47 23.99 11.89
N LEU A 248 29.93 24.17 10.65
CA LEU A 248 30.25 23.06 9.74
C LEU A 248 31.41 22.20 10.26
N GLU A 249 32.27 22.75 11.12
CA GLU A 249 33.40 22.03 11.71
C GLU A 249 33.01 21.26 12.98
N LYS A 250 31.77 21.41 13.46
CA LYS A 250 31.27 20.77 14.69
C LYS A 250 29.93 20.08 14.41
N PRO A 251 29.96 18.88 13.82
CA PRO A 251 28.75 18.14 13.54
C PRO A 251 28.00 17.81 14.84
N PHE A 252 26.67 17.83 14.78
CA PHE A 252 25.80 17.50 15.91
C PHE A 252 25.47 16.01 15.96
N LEU A 253 25.37 15.37 14.79
CA LEU A 253 25.20 13.93 14.60
C LEU A 253 26.55 13.27 14.26
N PRO A 254 26.79 12.03 14.71
CA PRO A 254 25.89 11.20 15.52
C PRO A 254 25.76 11.67 16.97
N LEU A 255 24.59 11.43 17.58
CA LEU A 255 24.31 11.71 18.98
C LEU A 255 25.04 10.71 19.89
N ASP A 256 25.38 11.15 21.11
CA ASP A 256 26.05 10.28 22.09
C ASP A 256 25.04 9.35 22.79
N LYS A 257 25.25 8.03 22.64
CA LYS A 257 24.46 6.97 23.30
C LYS A 257 24.60 6.97 24.83
N ASN A 258 25.70 7.54 25.36
CA ASN A 258 26.00 7.64 26.80
C ASN A 258 25.45 8.92 27.44
N ALA A 259 24.65 9.70 26.71
CA ALA A 259 24.08 10.93 27.24
C ALA A 259 23.18 10.65 28.45
N ARG A 260 23.51 11.26 29.59
CA ARG A 260 22.82 11.04 30.88
C ARG A 260 21.30 11.23 30.78
N ARG A 261 20.85 12.28 30.09
CA ARG A 261 19.42 12.60 29.96
C ARG A 261 19.10 13.14 28.58
N ILE A 262 18.12 12.53 27.93
CA ILE A 262 17.69 12.81 26.57
C ILE A 262 16.22 13.19 26.60
N LEU A 263 15.86 14.30 25.92
CA LEU A 263 14.47 14.71 25.76
C LEU A 263 13.96 14.27 24.39
N VAL A 264 12.85 13.55 24.33
CA VAL A 264 12.16 13.21 23.08
C VAL A 264 10.81 13.91 23.06
N ILE A 265 10.54 14.67 22.00
CA ILE A 265 9.34 15.50 21.88
C ILE A 265 8.57 15.18 20.62
N GLY A 266 7.25 15.35 20.71
CA GLY A 266 6.40 15.50 19.55
C GLY A 266 5.56 14.28 19.29
N ARG A 267 4.36 14.53 18.74
CA ARG A 267 3.34 13.51 18.51
C ARG A 267 3.79 12.37 17.61
N HIS A 268 4.72 12.63 16.70
CA HIS A 268 5.24 11.63 15.76
C HIS A 268 6.32 10.74 16.38
N ALA A 269 6.84 11.06 17.57
CA ALA A 269 7.87 10.26 18.21
C ALA A 269 7.33 8.89 18.65
N ASP A 270 6.09 8.84 19.14
CA ASP A 270 5.47 7.60 19.66
C ASP A 270 4.12 7.29 18.99
N ASP A 271 4.06 7.47 17.67
CA ASP A 271 2.86 7.20 16.87
C ASP A 271 3.20 6.38 15.64
N LEU A 272 2.96 5.06 15.74
CA LEU A 272 3.27 4.09 14.68
C LEU A 272 2.46 4.39 13.41
N GLY A 273 1.21 4.80 13.55
CA GLY A 273 0.34 5.12 12.42
C GLY A 273 0.81 6.35 11.65
N TYR A 274 1.30 7.38 12.33
CA TYR A 274 1.85 8.56 11.68
C TYR A 274 3.19 8.33 10.99
N GLN A 275 4.08 7.50 11.54
CA GLN A 275 5.32 7.15 10.82
C GLN A 275 5.06 6.23 9.61
N CYS A 276 3.96 5.48 9.59
CA CYS A 276 3.54 4.71 8.42
C CYS A 276 2.81 5.56 7.36
N GLY A 277 1.94 6.48 7.77
CA GLY A 277 1.19 7.34 6.86
C GLY A 277 -0.04 6.68 6.24
N GLY A 278 -0.46 7.17 5.06
CA GLY A 278 -1.61 6.65 4.32
C GLY A 278 -1.40 5.21 3.84
N TRP A 279 -2.47 4.55 3.40
CA TRP A 279 -2.43 3.18 2.89
C TRP A 279 -1.78 2.18 3.86
N THR A 280 -2.00 2.36 5.16
CA THR A 280 -1.54 1.44 6.21
C THR A 280 -2.72 1.10 7.10
N ILE A 281 -3.18 -0.15 7.05
CA ILE A 281 -4.40 -0.70 7.69
C ILE A 281 -5.71 -0.06 7.21
N THR A 282 -5.70 1.23 6.85
CA THR A 282 -6.84 1.97 6.30
C THR A 282 -6.36 2.88 5.16
N LYS A 283 -7.28 3.27 4.28
CA LYS A 283 -7.00 4.07 3.08
C LYS A 283 -6.18 5.31 3.40
N TYR A 284 -6.67 6.08 4.38
CA TYR A 284 -6.07 7.35 4.76
C TYR A 284 -5.02 7.22 5.85
N GLY A 285 -4.81 6.03 6.40
CA GLY A 285 -4.08 5.82 7.65
C GLY A 285 -4.79 6.44 8.86
N THR A 286 -4.29 6.16 10.06
CA THR A 286 -4.79 6.75 11.31
C THR A 286 -3.64 6.88 12.32
N SER A 287 -3.87 7.61 13.41
CA SER A 287 -2.92 7.76 14.52
C SER A 287 -2.90 6.55 15.45
N GLY A 288 -1.81 6.36 16.17
CA GLY A 288 -1.65 5.40 17.25
C GLY A 288 -0.98 4.09 16.83
N ARG A 289 -1.07 3.07 17.68
CA ARG A 289 -0.48 1.74 17.42
C ARG A 289 -1.41 0.89 16.57
N ILE A 290 -1.37 1.09 15.26
CA ILE A 290 -2.30 0.48 14.31
C ILE A 290 -1.89 -0.92 13.83
N THR A 291 -0.62 -1.30 14.03
CA THR A 291 -0.04 -2.58 13.61
C THR A 291 1.14 -2.97 14.50
N ILE A 292 1.87 -4.03 14.14
CA ILE A 292 3.10 -4.48 14.83
C ILE A 292 4.31 -3.74 14.23
N GLY A 293 5.01 -3.01 15.09
CA GLY A 293 6.22 -2.28 14.74
C GLY A 293 6.78 -1.53 15.94
N THR A 294 7.88 -0.83 15.69
CA THR A 294 8.63 -0.07 16.69
C THR A 294 8.51 1.41 16.36
N THR A 295 8.11 2.23 17.32
CA THR A 295 8.06 3.69 17.16
C THR A 295 9.47 4.29 17.16
N ILE A 296 9.63 5.53 16.69
CA ILE A 296 10.91 6.24 16.77
C ILE A 296 11.36 6.38 18.24
N LEU A 297 10.44 6.64 19.17
CA LEU A 297 10.71 6.68 20.61
C LEU A 297 11.21 5.34 21.13
N GLU A 298 10.57 4.24 20.74
CA GLU A 298 11.03 2.88 21.11
C GLU A 298 12.43 2.62 20.56
N GLY A 299 12.67 2.95 19.29
CA GLY A 299 13.99 2.83 18.66
C GLY A 299 15.08 3.66 19.37
N ILE A 300 14.76 4.89 19.80
CA ILE A 300 15.68 5.73 20.58
C ILE A 300 16.00 5.08 21.92
N LYS A 301 14.99 4.57 22.64
CA LYS A 301 15.18 3.89 23.93
C LYS A 301 16.02 2.62 23.81
N GLU A 302 15.88 1.89 22.71
CA GLU A 302 16.68 0.69 22.42
C GLU A 302 18.13 1.01 22.03
N ALA A 303 18.38 2.19 21.44
CA ALA A 303 19.70 2.56 20.93
C ALA A 303 20.65 3.14 21.99
N VAL A 304 20.11 3.74 23.05
CA VAL A 304 20.90 4.40 24.11
C VAL A 304 21.32 3.42 25.20
N GLU A 305 22.34 3.78 25.97
CA GLU A 305 22.82 2.96 27.09
C GLU A 305 21.78 2.85 28.22
N GLU A 306 21.80 1.73 28.96
CA GLU A 306 20.81 1.41 30.02
C GLU A 306 20.73 2.48 31.14
N HIS A 307 21.82 3.23 31.34
CA HIS A 307 21.88 4.30 32.35
C HIS A 307 21.34 5.65 31.87
N SER A 308 21.07 5.81 30.57
CA SER A 308 20.57 7.03 29.95
C SER A 308 19.07 7.22 30.24
N GLU A 309 18.70 8.37 30.79
CA GLU A 309 17.31 8.70 31.10
C GLU A 309 16.62 9.34 29.88
N VAL A 310 15.74 8.59 29.20
CA VAL A 310 14.94 9.09 28.07
C VAL A 310 13.59 9.59 28.56
N ILE A 311 13.38 10.91 28.54
CA ILE A 311 12.13 11.57 28.91
C ILE A 311 11.34 11.89 27.64
N TYR A 312 10.10 11.39 27.55
CA TYR A 312 9.21 11.68 26.44
C TYR A 312 8.08 12.61 26.87
N GLU A 313 7.87 13.69 26.11
CA GLU A 313 6.68 14.53 26.23
C GLU A 313 6.11 14.85 24.84
N GLN A 314 4.83 14.55 24.64
CA GLN A 314 4.17 14.87 23.37
C GLN A 314 4.14 16.38 23.12
N ASN A 315 3.79 17.17 24.14
CA ASN A 315 3.71 18.63 24.09
C ASN A 315 4.46 19.20 25.30
N PRO A 316 5.67 19.77 25.11
CA PRO A 316 6.44 20.31 26.22
C PRO A 316 5.84 21.61 26.73
N SER A 317 6.22 21.99 27.95
CA SER A 317 5.90 23.26 28.57
C SER A 317 7.15 23.85 29.23
N SER A 318 7.06 25.06 29.79
CA SER A 318 8.17 25.63 30.56
C SER A 318 8.61 24.72 31.71
N ALA A 319 7.67 23.99 32.34
CA ALA A 319 7.94 23.08 33.44
C ALA A 319 8.80 21.88 33.05
N THR A 320 8.79 21.49 31.77
CA THR A 320 9.61 20.39 31.22
C THR A 320 11.11 20.62 31.46
N PHE A 321 11.54 21.89 31.53
CA PHE A 321 12.94 22.27 31.68
C PHE A 321 13.31 22.64 33.13
N GLU A 322 12.37 22.64 34.06
CA GLU A 322 12.61 23.06 35.44
C GLU A 322 13.40 21.99 36.21
N GLY A 323 14.63 22.33 36.60
CA GLY A 323 15.48 21.46 37.42
C GLY A 323 16.10 20.26 36.67
N LEU A 324 15.95 20.21 35.35
CA LEU A 324 16.51 19.15 34.50
C LEU A 324 17.51 19.73 33.50
N GLU A 325 18.72 19.18 33.48
CA GLU A 325 19.71 19.41 32.43
C GLU A 325 19.61 18.26 31.42
N PHE A 326 19.36 18.60 30.16
CA PHE A 326 19.28 17.66 29.03
C PHE A 326 20.53 17.79 28.18
N SER A 327 21.11 16.65 27.79
CA SER A 327 22.27 16.62 26.88
C SER A 327 21.89 17.08 25.47
N PHE A 328 20.74 16.62 24.99
CA PHE A 328 20.12 17.04 23.73
C PHE A 328 18.63 16.69 23.72
N ALA A 329 17.91 17.25 22.74
CA ALA A 329 16.53 16.95 22.44
C ALA A 329 16.35 16.41 21.01
N ILE A 330 15.45 15.44 20.86
CA ILE A 330 15.00 14.90 19.57
C ILE A 330 13.53 15.26 19.41
N VAL A 331 13.23 16.17 18.48
CA VAL A 331 11.87 16.65 18.20
C VAL A 331 11.36 15.99 16.93
N VAL A 332 10.39 15.09 17.05
CA VAL A 332 9.81 14.34 15.93
C VAL A 332 8.45 14.94 15.57
N VAL A 333 8.36 15.54 14.38
CA VAL A 333 7.16 16.26 13.91
C VAL A 333 6.88 15.93 12.45
N GLY A 334 5.66 16.18 11.99
CA GLY A 334 5.30 15.82 10.62
C GLY A 334 3.85 16.06 10.26
N LYS A 335 3.42 15.56 9.10
CA LYS A 335 1.99 15.56 8.72
C LYS A 335 1.27 14.34 9.31
N PRO A 336 -0.05 14.42 9.56
CA PRO A 336 -0.85 13.21 9.78
C PRO A 336 -0.83 12.33 8.54
N ALA A 337 -1.28 11.08 8.71
CA ALA A 337 -1.55 10.20 7.60
C ALA A 337 -2.62 10.80 6.64
N TYR A 338 -2.40 10.63 5.34
CA TYR A 338 -3.33 11.03 4.28
C TYR A 338 -3.13 10.16 3.04
N ALA A 339 -4.15 10.09 2.18
CA ALA A 339 -4.08 9.47 0.86
C ALA A 339 -4.94 10.26 -0.13
N GLU A 340 -4.61 10.16 -1.42
CA GLU A 340 -5.36 10.73 -2.55
C GLU A 340 -5.74 12.21 -2.36
N SER A 341 -7.01 12.56 -2.62
CA SER A 341 -7.54 13.92 -2.57
C SER A 341 -7.44 14.55 -1.18
N LYS A 342 -7.48 13.77 -0.09
CA LYS A 342 -7.25 14.29 1.28
C LYS A 342 -5.80 14.73 1.50
N GLY A 343 -4.89 14.30 0.63
CA GLY A 343 -3.53 14.80 0.57
C GLY A 343 -3.40 16.15 -0.15
N TYR A 344 -4.45 16.68 -0.79
CA TYR A 344 -4.33 17.96 -1.49
C TYR A 344 -4.04 19.11 -0.51
N ASN A 345 -2.97 19.85 -0.76
CA ASN A 345 -2.58 20.99 0.06
C ASN A 345 -1.66 21.91 -0.76
N VAL A 346 -2.13 23.14 -1.02
CA VAL A 346 -1.41 24.14 -1.82
C VAL A 346 -0.38 24.92 -1.02
N GLU A 347 -0.55 25.04 0.29
CA GLU A 347 0.33 25.85 1.13
C GLU A 347 1.61 25.10 1.51
N LEU A 348 1.55 23.76 1.59
CA LEU A 348 2.65 22.88 2.00
C LEU A 348 3.33 23.29 3.34
N LYS A 349 2.67 24.15 4.11
CA LYS A 349 3.09 24.50 5.47
C LYS A 349 2.95 23.28 6.37
N ASN A 350 3.87 23.16 7.32
CA ASN A 350 3.79 22.11 8.33
C ASN A 350 2.47 22.24 9.11
N PRO A 351 1.57 21.23 9.11
CA PRO A 351 0.22 21.39 9.67
C PRO A 351 0.12 21.36 11.19
N PHE A 352 1.22 21.54 11.92
CA PHE A 352 1.17 21.53 13.38
C PHE A 352 2.02 22.64 13.96
N GLU A 353 1.72 22.96 15.21
CA GLU A 353 2.45 23.85 16.13
C GLU A 353 3.95 23.52 16.30
N GLY A 354 4.52 22.67 15.45
CA GLY A 354 5.91 22.24 15.42
C GLY A 354 6.89 23.41 15.38
N ALA A 355 6.61 24.51 14.68
CA ALA A 355 7.51 25.68 14.72
C ALA A 355 7.63 26.26 16.14
N ASN A 356 6.51 26.38 16.88
CA ASN A 356 6.52 26.89 18.26
C ASN A 356 7.19 25.90 19.22
N VAL A 357 6.89 24.60 19.09
CA VAL A 357 7.50 23.55 19.92
C VAL A 357 9.00 23.45 19.67
N ILE A 358 9.41 23.39 18.40
CA ILE A 358 10.84 23.36 18.02
C ILE A 358 11.53 24.62 18.53
N ASN A 359 10.95 25.81 18.35
CA ASN A 359 11.52 27.05 18.87
C ASN A 359 11.71 27.01 20.40
N MET A 360 10.68 26.59 21.14
CA MET A 360 10.71 26.50 22.60
C MET A 360 11.83 25.56 23.09
N VAL A 361 12.01 24.42 22.43
CA VAL A 361 13.03 23.42 22.79
C VAL A 361 14.43 23.89 22.38
N ALA A 362 14.60 24.35 21.13
CA ALA A 362 15.90 24.74 20.58
C ALA A 362 16.53 25.98 21.24
N GLU A 363 15.73 26.81 21.90
CA GLU A 363 16.22 27.93 22.73
C GLU A 363 16.88 27.48 24.04
N ARG A 364 16.66 26.22 24.47
CA ARG A 364 17.05 25.71 25.79
C ARG A 364 17.97 24.50 25.72
N VAL A 365 17.81 23.66 24.70
CA VAL A 365 18.49 22.37 24.58
C VAL A 365 18.98 22.20 23.14
N PRO A 366 20.22 21.71 22.91
CA PRO A 366 20.69 21.35 21.57
C PRO A 366 19.71 20.37 20.90
N THR A 367 19.24 20.68 19.70
CA THR A 367 18.04 20.05 19.13
C THR A 367 18.28 19.42 17.76
N LEU A 368 17.97 18.13 17.66
CA LEU A 368 17.71 17.43 16.40
C LEU A 368 16.22 17.50 16.09
N VAL A 369 15.85 17.90 14.87
CA VAL A 369 14.50 17.73 14.33
C VAL A 369 14.46 16.55 13.37
N VAL A 370 13.51 15.64 13.59
CA VAL A 370 13.16 14.55 12.66
C VAL A 370 11.81 14.86 12.03
N LEU A 371 11.80 15.06 10.71
CA LEU A 371 10.62 15.44 9.94
C LEU A 371 9.97 14.22 9.26
N ILE A 372 8.73 13.92 9.63
CA ILE A 372 7.89 12.86 9.04
C ILE A 372 6.95 13.47 8.01
N SER A 373 7.17 13.19 6.72
CA SER A 373 6.35 13.75 5.65
C SER A 373 6.35 12.90 4.38
N GLY A 374 5.22 12.80 3.71
CA GLY A 374 5.15 12.14 2.39
C GLY A 374 5.67 12.99 1.21
N ARG A 375 6.24 14.17 1.48
CA ARG A 375 6.75 15.15 0.47
C ARG A 375 7.53 16.28 1.16
N PRO A 376 8.28 17.10 0.40
CA PRO A 376 8.89 18.32 0.93
C PRO A 376 7.85 19.27 1.55
N LEU A 377 8.21 19.92 2.66
CA LEU A 377 7.38 20.89 3.37
C LEU A 377 8.14 22.22 3.49
N VAL A 378 7.39 23.31 3.63
CA VAL A 378 7.98 24.62 3.95
C VAL A 378 8.42 24.61 5.41
N LEU A 379 9.68 24.99 5.65
CA LEU A 379 10.27 25.24 6.96
C LEU A 379 10.69 26.70 7.04
N GLU A 380 10.38 27.39 8.14
CA GLU A 380 10.81 28.77 8.31
C GLU A 380 12.35 28.87 8.43
N PRO A 381 13.01 29.80 7.72
CA PRO A 381 14.46 29.98 7.81
C PRO A 381 14.96 30.23 9.24
N GLU A 382 14.20 30.99 10.05
CA GLU A 382 14.56 31.29 11.44
C GLU A 382 14.63 30.03 12.30
N LEU A 383 13.85 29.00 11.96
CA LEU A 383 13.89 27.71 12.63
C LEU A 383 15.20 26.97 12.32
N LEU A 384 15.65 27.05 11.06
CA LEU A 384 16.91 26.45 10.63
C LEU A 384 18.11 27.09 11.33
N GLU A 385 18.04 28.36 11.74
CA GLU A 385 19.12 29.00 12.51
C GLU A 385 19.21 28.45 13.95
N LYS A 386 18.07 28.12 14.56
CA LYS A 386 17.98 27.71 15.96
C LYS A 386 18.26 26.23 16.21
N ILE A 387 17.86 25.34 15.31
CA ILE A 387 18.08 23.90 15.47
C ILE A 387 19.53 23.52 15.17
N ASP A 388 20.00 22.40 15.73
CA ASP A 388 21.37 21.92 15.52
C ASP A 388 21.42 20.93 14.35
N ALA A 389 20.44 20.05 14.22
CA ALA A 389 20.34 19.15 13.08
C ALA A 389 18.90 18.98 12.57
N LEU A 390 18.78 18.58 11.31
CA LEU A 390 17.50 18.29 10.65
C LEU A 390 17.64 17.05 9.77
N VAL A 391 16.78 16.06 10.01
CA VAL A 391 16.65 14.86 9.20
C VAL A 391 15.25 14.78 8.61
N ALA A 392 15.15 14.65 7.29
CA ALA A 392 13.91 14.25 6.64
C ALA A 392 13.82 12.71 6.65
N ALA A 393 12.82 12.18 7.38
CA ALA A 393 12.61 10.75 7.58
C ALA A 393 11.45 10.19 6.74
N TRP A 394 10.81 11.02 5.92
CA TRP A 394 9.71 10.64 5.04
C TRP A 394 8.54 9.99 5.80
N LEU A 395 8.03 8.86 5.31
CA LEU A 395 7.13 7.97 6.02
C LEU A 395 7.88 6.64 6.21
N PRO A 396 8.63 6.45 7.31
CA PRO A 396 9.57 5.35 7.45
C PRO A 396 8.90 3.99 7.69
N GLY A 397 7.57 3.92 7.81
CA GLY A 397 6.88 2.65 7.99
C GLY A 397 7.10 2.06 9.39
N SER A 398 7.10 0.73 9.51
CA SER A 398 6.96 0.04 10.80
C SER A 398 8.23 -0.09 11.66
N GLN A 399 9.40 0.22 11.11
CA GLN A 399 10.71 -0.05 11.75
C GLN A 399 11.38 1.27 12.17
N GLY A 400 10.82 1.94 13.17
CA GLY A 400 11.26 3.25 13.65
C GLY A 400 12.69 3.26 14.20
N GLU A 401 13.20 2.11 14.62
CA GLU A 401 14.59 1.93 15.04
C GLU A 401 15.60 2.18 13.90
N GLY A 402 15.18 2.08 12.64
CA GLY A 402 16.03 2.49 11.50
C GLY A 402 16.31 4.00 11.47
N VAL A 403 15.46 4.82 12.12
CA VAL A 403 15.76 6.25 12.33
C VAL A 403 16.83 6.39 13.42
N ALA A 404 16.72 5.62 14.50
CA ALA A 404 17.66 5.63 15.61
C ALA A 404 19.08 5.25 15.16
N ASP A 405 19.21 4.21 14.32
CA ASP A 405 20.51 3.77 13.79
C ASP A 405 21.31 4.91 13.14
N VAL A 406 20.66 5.77 12.36
CA VAL A 406 21.34 6.88 11.68
C VAL A 406 21.70 8.00 12.64
N VAL A 407 20.78 8.38 13.54
CA VAL A 407 21.00 9.53 14.42
C VAL A 407 22.02 9.23 15.52
N PHE A 408 22.22 7.96 15.88
CA PHE A 408 23.25 7.51 16.83
C PHE A 408 24.51 6.90 16.18
N GLY A 409 24.54 6.72 14.86
CA GLY A 409 25.75 6.38 14.10
C GLY A 409 26.15 4.90 14.10
N ASP A 410 25.17 4.00 14.00
CA ASP A 410 25.36 2.53 13.97
C ASP A 410 25.79 1.93 12.61
#